data_AF-A0A7K0PF35-F1
#
_entry.id   AF-A0A7K0PF35-F1
#
_cell.length_a   1.000
_cell.length_b   1.000
_cell.length_c   1.000
_cell.angle_alpha   90.00
_cell.angle_beta   90.00
_cell.angle_gamma   90.00
#
_symmetry.space_group_name_H-M   'P 1'
#
loop_
_entity.id
_entity.type
_entity.pdbx_description
1 polymer ?
#
loop_
_entity_poly.entity_id
_entity_poly.type
_entity_poly.pdbx_seq_one_letter_code
_entity_poly.pdbx_strand_id
1 'polypeptide(L)' 'MSTSQTLPFKRGGSGTPLLMIHGLGGNRDSFDPILPALRAEHDVIS' A
#
# COMPACT_ATOMS: atom_id res chain seq x y z
N MET A 1 -26.20 -11.15 -5.83
CA MET A 1 -25.97 -9.69 -5.79
C MET A 1 -24.55 -9.46 -5.30
N SER A 2 -23.69 -8.80 -6.07
CA SER A 2 -22.32 -8.46 -5.64
C SER A 2 -22.37 -7.16 -4.85
N THR A 3 -21.89 -7.16 -3.62
CA THR A 3 -21.76 -5.94 -2.81
C THR A 3 -20.46 -5.23 -3.16
N SER A 4 -20.54 -3.95 -3.51
CA SER A 4 -19.36 -3.11 -3.70
C SER A 4 -18.83 -2.70 -2.33
N GLN A 5 -17.56 -2.99 -2.05
CA GLN A 5 -16.89 -2.64 -0.80
C GLN A 5 -15.78 -1.62 -1.09
N THR A 6 -15.69 -0.59 -0.24
CA THR A 6 -14.57 0.37 -0.27
C THR A 6 -13.50 -0.07 0.71
N LEU A 7 -12.24 -0.12 0.26
CA LEU A 7 -11.08 -0.41 1.10
C LEU A 7 -10.24 0.86 1.28
N PRO A 8 -9.87 1.23 2.52
CA PRO A 8 -8.95 2.34 2.75
C PRO A 8 -7.53 1.93 2.34
N PHE A 9 -6.84 2.80 1.61
CA PHE A 9 -5.44 2.62 1.20
C PHE A 9 -4.68 3.94 1.26
N LYS A 10 -3.36 3.87 1.31
CA LYS A 10 -2.43 4.98 1.05
C LYS A 10 -1.80 4.74 -0.33
N ARG A 11 -1.59 5.82 -1.10
CA ARG A 11 -0.81 5.78 -2.35
C ARG A 11 0.20 6.91 -2.35
N GLY A 12 1.40 6.67 -2.85
CA GLY A 12 2.40 7.71 -2.99
C GLY A 12 3.68 7.24 -3.68
N GLY A 13 4.48 8.20 -4.13
CA GLY A 13 5.63 7.96 -5.00
C GLY A 13 5.24 8.03 -6.48
N SER A 14 6.16 7.58 -7.34
CA SER A 14 5.98 7.55 -8.79
C SER A 14 6.84 6.44 -9.38
N GLY A 15 6.44 5.87 -10.51
CA GLY A 15 7.17 4.79 -11.19
C GLY A 15 6.31 3.53 -11.33
N THR A 16 6.94 2.36 -11.36
CA THR A 16 6.23 1.08 -11.50
C THR A 16 5.34 0.83 -10.28
N PRO A 17 4.04 0.54 -10.45
CA PRO A 17 3.14 0.27 -9.33
C PRO A 17 3.59 -0.91 -8.48
N LEU A 18 3.54 -0.75 -7.16
CA LEU A 18 3.92 -1.77 -6.18
C LEU A 18 2.84 -1.87 -5.09
N LEU A 19 2.19 -3.03 -5.01
CA LEU A 19 1.12 -3.31 -4.04
C LEU A 19 1.69 -3.99 -2.78
N MET A 20 1.38 -3.42 -1.61
CA MET A 20 1.76 -3.94 -0.31
C MET A 20 0.57 -4.61 0.36
N ILE A 21 0.74 -5.85 0.78
CA ILE A 21 -0.27 -6.61 1.53
C ILE A 21 0.31 -7.00 2.87
N HIS A 22 -0.29 -6.51 3.95
CA HIS A 22 0.15 -6.84 5.30
C HIS A 22 -0.23 -8.28 5.66
N GLY A 23 0.53 -8.87 6.59
CA GLY A 23 0.19 -10.16 7.20
C GLY A 23 -1.00 -10.07 8.17
N LEU A 24 -1.48 -11.24 8.61
CA LEU A 24 -2.50 -11.33 9.65
C LEU A 24 -1.99 -10.73 10.97
N GLY A 25 -2.83 -9.95 11.65
CA GLY A 25 -2.45 -9.20 12.86
C GLY A 25 -1.71 -7.88 12.60
N GLY A 26 -1.31 -7.61 11.35
CA GLY A 26 -0.80 -6.31 10.90
C GLY A 26 -1.89 -5.40 10.35
N ASN A 27 -1.48 -4.22 9.89
CA ASN A 27 -2.34 -3.27 9.18
C ASN A 27 -1.51 -2.53 8.11
N ARG A 28 -2.13 -1.60 7.38
CA ARG A 28 -1.48 -0.83 6.31
C ARG A 28 -0.23 -0.03 6.74
N ASP A 29 -0.09 0.26 8.04
CA ASP A 29 1.05 1.00 8.61
C ASP A 29 2.24 0.08 8.90
N SER A 30 2.09 -1.25 8.77
CA SER A 30 3.18 -2.21 8.97
C SER A 30 4.40 -1.96 8.06
N PHE A 31 4.21 -1.24 6.95
CA PHE A 31 5.27 -0.90 6.01
C PHE A 31 5.82 0.52 6.17
N ASP A 32 5.26 1.36 7.06
CA ASP A 32 5.65 2.76 7.21
C ASP A 32 7.18 2.98 7.32
N PRO A 33 7.96 2.12 8.03
CA PRO A 33 9.42 2.27 8.10
C PRO A 33 10.17 2.14 6.77
N ILE A 34 9.62 1.41 5.79
CA ILE A 34 10.26 1.16 4.49
C ILE A 34 9.67 1.96 3.33
N LEU A 35 8.51 2.62 3.55
CA LEU A 35 7.84 3.42 2.53
C LEU A 35 8.70 4.51 1.91
N PRO A 36 9.54 5.27 2.64
CA PRO A 36 10.34 6.34 2.03
C PRO A 36 11.28 5.85 0.94
N ALA A 37 11.94 4.70 1.14
CA ALA A 37 12.85 4.12 0.15
C ALA A 37 12.09 3.63 -1.08
N LEU A 38 10.97 2.93 -0.88
CA LEU A 38 10.21 2.35 -1.99
C LEU A 38 9.51 3.42 -2.84
N ARG A 39 9.02 4.48 -2.21
CA ARG A 39 8.38 5.61 -2.89
C ARG A 39 9.34 6.45 -3.74
N ALA A 40 10.65 6.32 -3.54
CA ALA A 40 11.64 6.98 -4.38
C ALA A 40 11.65 6.44 -5.82
N GLU A 41 11.23 5.18 -6.01
CA GLU A 41 11.32 4.47 -7.28
C GLU A 41 9.98 3.89 -7.78
N HIS A 42 8.99 3.78 -6.88
CA HIS A 42 7.70 3.14 -7.14
C HIS A 42 6.51 4.01 -6.76
N ASP A 43 5.40 3.80 -7.48
CA ASP A 43 4.08 4.21 -7.04
C ASP A 43 3.50 3.15 -6.09
N VAL A 44 3.69 3.38 -4.79
CA VAL A 44 3.38 2.39 -3.75
C VAL A 44 1.92 2.51 -3.33
N ILE A 45 1.22 1.38 -3.26
CA ILE A 45 -0.17 1.23 -2.81
C ILE A 45 -0.16 0.30 -1.59
N SER A 46 -0.67 0.76 -0.43
CA SER A 46 -0.65 0.02 0.85
C SER A 46 -1.92 0.20 1.67
#